data_AF-A0A075FPM6-F1
#
_entry.id   AF-A0A075FPM6-F1
#
_cell.length_a   1.000
_cell.length_b   1.000
_cell.length_c   1.000
_cell.angle_alpha   90.00
_cell.angle_beta   90.00
_cell.angle_gamma   90.00
#
_symmetry.space_group_name_H-M   'P 1'
#
loop_
_entity.id
_entity.type
_entity.pdbx_description
1 polymer ?
#
loop_
_entity_poly.entity_id
_entity_poly.type
_entity_poly.pdbx_seq_one_letter_code
_entity_poly.pdbx_strand_id
1 'polypeptide(L)' 'MPITDLQKKQLAQKRRLFFKICLKCGGKNPITATRCRKCKKQT' A
#
# COMPACT_ATOMS: atom_id res chain seq x y z
N MET A 1 19.50 -6.15 -3.31
CA MET A 1 19.72 -6.92 -2.07
C MET A 1 18.76 -8.10 -2.03
N PRO A 2 19.24 -9.36 -2.13
CA PRO A 2 18.37 -10.51 -1.95
C PRO A 2 18.14 -10.70 -0.44
N ILE A 3 16.92 -10.46 0.01
CA ILE A 3 16.52 -10.82 1.38
C ILE A 3 16.42 -12.35 1.37
N THR A 4 17.40 -13.11 1.84
CA THR A 4 17.35 -14.59 1.76
C THR A 4 16.25 -15.22 2.62
N ASP A 5 15.90 -14.57 3.74
CA ASP A 5 14.86 -15.04 4.65
C ASP A 5 13.45 -14.86 4.09
N LEU A 6 12.72 -15.97 3.90
CA LEU A 6 11.36 -15.97 3.35
C LEU A 6 10.38 -15.12 4.18
N GLN A 7 10.49 -15.18 5.51
CA GLN A 7 9.64 -14.39 6.42
C GLN A 7 9.86 -12.88 6.25
N LYS A 8 11.13 -12.44 6.15
CA LYS A 8 11.46 -11.02 5.95
C LYS A 8 11.03 -10.54 4.57
N LYS A 9 11.13 -11.39 3.53
CA LYS A 9 10.57 -11.09 2.20
C LYS A 9 9.07 -10.86 2.27
N GLN A 10 8.31 -11.75 2.90
CA GLN A 10 6.86 -11.63 3.01
C GLN A 10 6.45 -10.37 3.80
N LEU A 11 7.15 -10.04 4.88
CA LEU A 11 6.90 -8.81 5.64
C LEU A 11 7.20 -7.56 4.81
N ALA A 12 8.29 -7.57 4.05
CA ALA A 12 8.67 -6.46 3.17
C ALA A 12 7.65 -6.29 2.02
N GLN A 13 7.23 -7.38 1.38
CA GLN A 13 6.15 -7.38 0.39
C GLN A 13 4.87 -6.82 1.00
N LYS A 14 4.52 -7.24 2.22
CA LYS A 14 3.30 -6.78 2.88
C LYS A 14 3.28 -5.27 3.07
N ARG A 15 4.39 -4.69 3.53
CA ARG A 15 4.51 -3.25 3.76
C ARG A 15 4.65 -2.42 2.48
N ARG A 16 5.17 -3.01 1.40
CA ARG A 16 5.49 -2.28 0.15
C ARG A 16 4.47 -2.46 -0.98
N LEU A 17 3.63 -3.50 -0.96
CA LEU A 17 2.74 -3.80 -2.08
C LEU A 17 1.24 -3.73 -1.70
N PHE A 18 0.86 -3.99 -0.45
CA PHE A 18 -0.56 -3.99 -0.05
C PHE A 18 -1.07 -2.60 0.36
N PHE A 19 -1.04 -1.65 -0.57
CA PHE A 19 -1.72 -0.36 -0.45
C PHE A 19 -2.39 0.03 -1.76
N LYS A 20 -3.43 0.86 -1.68
CA LYS A 20 -4.09 1.46 -2.84
C LYS A 20 -3.52 2.85 -3.10
N ILE A 21 -3.33 3.20 -4.36
CA ILE A 21 -2.96 4.55 -4.78
C ILE A 21 -4.22 5.24 -5.30
N CYS A 22 -4.52 6.43 -4.78
CA CYS A 22 -5.66 7.21 -5.26
C CYS A 22 -5.37 7.75 -6.67
N LEU A 23 -6.24 7.46 -7.65
CA LEU A 23 -6.08 7.94 -9.03
C LEU A 23 -6.15 9.47 -9.18
N LYS A 24 -6.77 10.18 -8.22
CA LYS A 24 -6.93 11.64 -8.30
C LYS A 24 -5.77 12.43 -7.70
N CYS A 25 -5.14 11.91 -6.64
CA CYS A 25 -4.16 12.68 -5.86
C CYS A 25 -2.86 11.93 -5.58
N GLY A 26 -2.71 10.68 -6.05
CA GLY A 26 -1.53 9.85 -5.81
C GLY A 26 -1.31 9.43 -4.36
N GLY A 27 -2.25 9.73 -3.45
CA GLY A 27 -2.12 9.37 -2.03
C GLY A 27 -2.13 7.86 -1.81
N LYS A 28 -1.22 7.36 -0.97
CA LYS A 28 -1.20 5.96 -0.52
C LYS A 28 -2.22 5.75 0.59
N ASN A 29 -3.13 4.81 0.38
CA ASN A 29 -4.20 4.45 1.32
C ASN A 29 -4.09 2.96 1.68
N PRO A 30 -4.54 2.54 2.88
CA PRO A 30 -4.55 1.12 3.23
C PRO A 30 -5.45 0.35 2.28
N ILE A 31 -5.18 -0.94 2.11
CA ILE A 31 -5.93 -1.79 1.16
C ILE A 31 -7.42 -1.93 1.51
N THR A 32 -7.77 -1.77 2.79
CA THR A 32 -9.15 -1.76 3.29
C THR A 32 -9.84 -0.40 3.16
N ALA A 33 -9.15 0.66 2.69
CA ALA A 33 -9.79 1.95 2.51
C ALA A 33 -10.83 1.91 1.38
N THR A 34 -11.99 2.49 1.67
CA THR A 34 -13.06 2.82 0.72
C THR A 34 -12.93 4.25 0.18
N ARG A 35 -12.19 5.12 0.88
CA ARG A 35 -11.97 6.53 0.50
C ARG A 35 -10.52 6.95 0.75
N CYS A 36 -10.04 7.89 -0.06
CA CYS A 36 -8.71 8.45 0.08
C CYS A 36 -8.61 9.39 1.29
N ARG A 37 -7.58 9.22 2.11
CA ARG A 37 -7.34 10.09 3.29
C ARG A 37 -7.00 11.54 2.93
N LYS A 38 -6.41 11.79 1.75
CA LYS A 38 -6.04 13.14 1.28
C LYS A 38 -7.22 13.88 0.67
N CYS A 39 -7.76 13.35 -0.45
CA CYS A 39 -8.79 14.06 -1.22
C CYS A 39 -10.23 13.70 -0.83
N LYS A 40 -10.42 12.75 0.10
CA LYS A 40 -11.73 12.26 0.58
C LYS A 40 -12.65 11.69 -0.53
N LYS A 41 -12.12 11.44 -1.73
CA LYS A 41 -12.82 10.77 -2.84
C LYS A 41 -12.66 9.25 -2.76
N GLN A 42 -13.54 8.49 -3.40
CA GLN A 42 -13.38 7.04 -3.49
C GLN A 42 -12.07 6.71 -4.23
N THR A 43 -11.30 5.80 -3.61
CA THR A 43 -10.01 5.30 -4.07
C THR A 43 -10.16 4.16 -5.05
#